data_AF-A0A919V1X4-F1
#
_entry.id   AF-A0A919V1X4-F1
#
_cell.length_a   1.000
_cell.length_b   1.000
_cell.length_c   1.000
_cell.angle_alpha   90.00
_cell.angle_beta   90.00
_cell.angle_gamma   90.00
#
_symmetry.space_group_name_H-M   'P 1'
#
loop_
_entity.id
_entity.type
_entity.pdbx_description
1 polymer ?
#
loop_
_entity_poly.entity_id
_entity_poly.type
_entity_poly.pdbx_seq_one_letter_code
_entity_poly.pdbx_strand_id
1 'polypeptide(L)'
;MNLSLSDIVPPLRWTAPEQVAPIASDPRLPDAWWLALPLDRACLIIGTAQVGARLTDLVVTCWGHLPLGDSLPLLRVIDPERSLRAPGSREAVQPLVTGMLARLMGPETAGEPEPAPAPPATPERPVPALIDEFFAGLDDRQRAIARDRVYAEQRVTLDELAQRFSVTRERIRQIERDLRDHVQARLAAPEAAPLTAHLTWLRGRLGAAVPADDLAAAVPWHRAELATLGIPAWRFVRTLLSGYEQVDGWLVAGGAEDLKERTRRLFTGGPVKLAEAVSMVTRLGVREDVAERWLAVVPALRILDGHLVPWPRSVNEKAEAVLAVAESPLSPEEIQARIGEDYSLVGIRNQLTADERFMRVDRNRYGLTRWGGEEYIGIREMIVREIERAGGEASVNSVVANLTTRYEVSESSVRAYAGGPGFERTQRGWIRVADPEQAEAYSPRRDVSMTRRSFRSRDGRWWHRVDVNAEHLRGSGSPLPTGFAAHLGMAPGGSLTTSTPSGDVVISWHNQPTMGSIRAVLADYNASEGDAIFLTVSDGGELLTRYLPQAAAGLPPINMALHLIGYTAPVASEAEALRLIGGRVGLPEGASREEVLTRLRERGDRDILAFLDPAAGSI
;
A
#
# COMPACT_ATOMS: atom_id res chain seq x y z
N MET A 1 19.78 42.68 1.81
CA MET A 1 18.41 42.61 1.23
C MET A 1 18.20 41.23 0.64
N ASN A 2 17.31 40.39 1.20
CA ASN A 2 17.13 39.00 0.75
C ASN A 2 16.08 38.83 -0.36
N LEU A 3 16.04 39.76 -1.31
CA LEU A 3 15.14 39.72 -2.48
C LEU A 3 15.96 39.31 -3.70
N SER A 4 15.49 38.33 -4.48
CA SER A 4 16.02 38.03 -5.80
C SER A 4 15.54 39.06 -6.84
N LEU A 5 16.12 39.04 -8.04
CA LEU A 5 15.66 39.91 -9.12
C LEU A 5 14.18 39.64 -9.47
N SER A 6 13.74 38.37 -9.42
CA SER A 6 12.35 37.96 -9.70
C SER A 6 11.34 38.40 -8.65
N ASP A 7 11.79 38.78 -7.45
CA ASP A 7 10.93 39.30 -6.40
C ASP A 7 10.57 40.77 -6.63
N ILE A 8 11.43 41.52 -7.33
CA ILE A 8 11.22 42.94 -7.65
C ILE A 8 10.83 43.19 -9.11
N VAL A 9 10.88 42.16 -9.96
CA VAL A 9 10.51 42.18 -11.38
C VAL A 9 9.59 40.99 -11.67
N PRO A 10 8.27 41.11 -11.41
CA PRO A 10 7.33 39.98 -11.47
C PRO A 10 7.30 39.21 -12.80
N PRO A 11 7.42 39.86 -13.99
CA PRO A 11 7.43 39.13 -15.26
C PRO A 11 8.53 38.08 -15.41
N LEU A 12 9.62 38.15 -14.64
CA LEU A 12 10.67 37.11 -14.63
C LEU A 12 10.15 35.74 -14.19
N ARG A 13 9.04 35.67 -13.46
CA ARG A 13 8.43 34.42 -13.00
C ARG A 13 7.57 33.74 -14.06
N TRP A 14 7.18 34.48 -15.10
CA TRP A 14 6.27 34.00 -16.15
C TRP A 14 6.85 34.11 -17.56
N THR A 15 8.07 34.64 -17.71
CA THR A 15 8.81 34.66 -18.97
C THR A 15 9.62 33.37 -19.09
N ALA A 16 9.53 32.70 -20.25
CA ALA A 16 10.23 31.43 -20.46
C ALA A 16 11.75 31.60 -20.23
N PRO A 17 12.42 30.70 -19.48
CA PRO A 17 13.85 30.82 -19.18
C PRO A 17 14.73 30.95 -20.43
N GLU A 18 14.33 30.35 -21.55
CA GLU A 18 15.00 30.44 -22.86
C GLU A 18 15.05 31.86 -23.43
N GLN A 19 14.09 32.72 -23.07
CA GLN A 19 14.03 34.13 -23.47
C GLN A 19 14.81 35.04 -22.51
N VAL A 20 14.96 34.62 -21.25
CA VAL A 20 15.64 35.40 -20.20
C VAL A 20 17.15 35.12 -20.18
N ALA A 21 17.55 33.85 -20.30
CA ALA A 21 18.94 33.42 -20.18
C ALA A 21 19.92 34.10 -21.17
N PRO A 22 19.57 34.34 -22.45
CA PRO A 22 20.49 35.03 -23.38
C PRO A 22 20.88 36.44 -22.94
N ILE A 23 20.04 37.10 -22.12
CA ILE A 23 20.23 38.49 -21.67
C ILE A 23 20.73 38.53 -20.22
N ALA A 24 20.20 37.66 -19.35
CA ALA A 24 20.46 37.71 -17.91
C ALA A 24 21.71 36.93 -17.46
N SER A 25 22.16 35.93 -18.22
CA SER A 25 23.29 35.07 -17.83
C SER A 25 24.63 35.82 -17.77
N ASP A 26 25.40 35.55 -16.71
CA ASP A 26 26.76 36.05 -16.51
C ASP A 26 27.65 34.91 -15.99
N PRO A 27 28.84 34.65 -16.57
CA PRO A 27 29.71 33.54 -16.15
C PRO A 27 30.15 33.57 -14.68
N ARG A 28 30.05 34.73 -14.02
CA ARG A 28 30.40 34.90 -12.59
C ARG A 28 29.23 34.61 -11.66
N LEU A 29 28.03 34.41 -12.18
CA LEU A 29 26.82 34.13 -11.42
C LEU A 29 26.33 32.70 -11.68
N PRO A 30 25.62 32.08 -10.72
CA PRO A 30 24.97 30.79 -10.95
C PRO A 30 23.93 30.87 -12.08
N ASP A 31 23.63 29.71 -12.68
CA ASP A 31 22.54 29.60 -13.64
C ASP A 31 21.21 30.03 -13.02
N ALA A 32 20.40 30.75 -13.81
CA ALA A 32 19.12 31.30 -13.37
C ALA A 32 19.18 32.14 -12.07
N TRP A 33 20.31 32.82 -11.80
CA TRP A 33 20.52 33.61 -10.59
C TRP A 33 19.38 34.60 -10.29
N TRP A 34 18.71 35.10 -11.33
CA TRP A 34 17.59 36.05 -11.20
C TRP A 34 16.39 35.48 -10.42
N LEU A 35 16.28 34.15 -10.26
CA LEU A 35 15.20 33.50 -9.51
C LEU A 35 15.50 33.31 -8.02
N ALA A 36 16.77 33.21 -7.63
CA ALA A 36 17.13 32.70 -6.30
C ALA A 36 18.32 33.40 -5.63
N LEU A 37 19.18 34.08 -6.39
CA LEU A 37 20.32 34.79 -5.81
C LEU A 37 19.85 36.14 -5.25
N PRO A 38 20.15 36.46 -3.98
CA PRO A 38 19.87 37.78 -3.42
C PRO A 38 20.47 38.89 -4.28
N LEU A 39 19.67 39.91 -4.57
CA LEU A 39 20.00 40.99 -5.49
C LEU A 39 21.20 41.80 -5.03
N ASP A 40 21.37 42.02 -3.72
CA ASP A 40 22.55 42.65 -3.16
C ASP A 40 23.82 41.83 -3.44
N ARG A 41 23.75 40.51 -3.33
CA ARG A 41 24.84 39.59 -3.66
C ARG A 41 25.14 39.58 -5.15
N ALA A 42 24.13 39.62 -6.02
CA ALA A 42 24.33 39.76 -7.46
C ALA A 42 25.04 41.09 -7.80
N CYS A 43 24.58 42.20 -7.21
CA CYS A 43 25.18 43.52 -7.35
C CYS A 43 26.62 43.58 -6.82
N LEU A 44 26.96 42.83 -5.76
CA LEU A 44 28.33 42.73 -5.24
C LEU A 44 29.26 41.98 -6.19
N ILE A 45 28.78 40.94 -6.88
CA ILE A 45 29.61 40.07 -7.73
C ILE A 45 29.87 40.70 -9.11
N ILE A 46 28.83 41.28 -9.74
CA ILE A 46 28.94 41.82 -11.11
C ILE A 46 28.78 43.34 -11.19
N GLY A 47 28.45 44.01 -10.08
CA GLY A 47 28.21 45.45 -10.03
C GLY A 47 26.76 45.84 -10.32
N THR A 48 26.23 46.78 -9.54
CA THR A 48 24.85 47.29 -9.68
C THR A 48 24.57 47.85 -11.08
N ALA A 49 25.56 48.49 -11.71
CA ALA A 49 25.44 49.01 -13.08
C ALA A 49 25.23 47.88 -14.11
N GLN A 50 25.88 46.73 -13.91
CA GLN A 50 25.77 45.60 -14.82
C GLN A 50 24.46 44.83 -14.62
N VAL A 51 23.99 44.69 -13.38
CA VAL A 51 22.64 44.20 -13.06
C VAL A 51 21.58 45.10 -13.70
N GLY A 52 21.74 46.43 -13.56
CA GLY A 52 20.83 47.41 -14.13
C GLY A 52 20.80 47.39 -15.67
N ALA A 53 21.96 47.23 -16.32
CA ALA A 53 22.04 47.09 -17.77
C ALA A 53 21.25 45.86 -18.27
N ARG A 54 21.46 44.70 -17.65
CA ARG A 54 20.75 43.46 -18.01
C ARG A 54 19.24 43.58 -17.78
N LEU A 55 18.83 44.20 -16.67
CA LEU A 55 17.41 44.43 -16.40
C LEU A 55 16.80 45.42 -17.41
N THR A 56 17.53 46.45 -17.81
CA THR A 56 17.10 47.37 -18.88
C THR A 56 16.87 46.61 -20.19
N ASP A 57 17.81 45.73 -20.55
CA ASP A 57 17.72 44.94 -21.79
C ASP A 57 16.55 43.96 -21.76
N LEU A 58 16.27 43.33 -20.61
CA LEU A 58 15.09 42.49 -20.41
C LEU A 58 13.78 43.26 -20.54
N VAL A 59 13.71 44.46 -19.94
CA VAL A 59 12.50 45.29 -20.01
C VAL A 59 12.19 45.73 -21.43
N VAL A 60 13.19 46.12 -22.21
CA VAL A 60 13.00 46.53 -23.59
C VAL A 60 12.71 45.33 -24.51
N THR A 61 13.45 44.23 -24.34
CA THR A 61 13.42 43.09 -25.28
C THR A 61 12.25 42.15 -25.01
N CYS A 62 12.02 41.80 -23.74
CA CYS A 62 11.00 40.81 -23.37
C CYS A 62 9.65 41.46 -23.04
N TRP A 63 9.65 42.70 -22.55
CA TRP A 63 8.45 43.35 -21.99
C TRP A 63 8.17 44.73 -22.57
N GLY A 64 8.70 45.06 -23.75
CA GLY A 64 8.53 46.37 -24.40
C GLY A 64 7.06 46.78 -24.68
N HIS A 65 6.13 45.82 -24.63
CA HIS A 65 4.69 46.04 -24.80
C HIS A 65 3.94 46.34 -23.50
N LEU A 66 4.56 46.10 -22.33
CA LEU A 66 3.94 46.31 -21.03
C LEU A 66 4.22 47.73 -20.51
N PRO A 67 3.32 48.35 -19.74
CA PRO A 67 3.65 49.53 -18.95
C PRO A 67 4.86 49.27 -18.04
N LEU A 68 5.72 50.29 -17.88
CA LEU A 68 6.93 50.19 -17.06
C LEU A 68 6.63 49.80 -15.60
N GLY A 69 5.48 50.19 -15.05
CA GLY A 69 5.05 49.80 -13.71
C GLY A 69 4.66 48.33 -13.59
N ASP A 70 4.26 47.66 -14.67
CA ASP A 70 3.94 46.22 -14.63
C ASP A 70 5.20 45.35 -14.64
N SER A 71 6.24 45.81 -15.34
CA SER A 71 7.55 45.15 -15.34
C SER A 71 8.41 45.54 -14.14
N LEU A 72 8.35 46.80 -13.72
CA LEU A 72 9.12 47.37 -12.61
C LEU A 72 8.16 48.05 -11.61
N PRO A 73 7.48 47.30 -10.72
CA PRO A 73 6.45 47.83 -9.81
C PRO A 73 6.91 49.00 -8.94
N LEU A 74 8.19 49.04 -8.57
CA LEU A 74 8.75 50.11 -7.75
C LEU A 74 8.75 51.47 -8.47
N LEU A 75 8.68 51.51 -9.80
CA LEU A 75 8.49 52.76 -10.53
C LEU A 75 7.14 53.41 -10.24
N ARG A 76 6.12 52.66 -9.80
CA ARG A 76 4.85 53.27 -9.36
C ARG A 76 5.00 54.18 -8.15
N VAL A 77 6.03 53.96 -7.35
CA VAL A 77 6.37 54.77 -6.17
C VAL A 77 7.41 55.82 -6.53
N ILE A 78 8.37 55.47 -7.38
CA ILE A 78 9.53 56.32 -7.69
C ILE A 78 9.23 57.37 -8.78
N ASP A 79 8.44 57.01 -9.78
CA ASP A 79 8.04 57.87 -10.91
C ASP A 79 6.67 57.41 -11.46
N PRO A 80 5.56 57.78 -10.78
CA PRO A 80 4.21 57.28 -11.12
C PRO A 80 3.81 57.60 -12.56
N GLU A 81 4.17 58.77 -13.08
CA GLU A 81 3.81 59.19 -14.44
C GLU A 81 4.51 58.35 -15.51
N ARG A 82 5.81 58.06 -15.34
CA ARG A 82 6.52 57.17 -16.27
C ARG A 82 6.12 55.71 -16.12
N SER A 83 5.69 55.28 -14.93
CA SER A 83 5.25 53.90 -14.70
C SER A 83 4.04 53.50 -15.55
N LEU A 84 3.22 54.46 -15.98
CA LEU A 84 2.04 54.22 -16.82
C LEU A 84 2.36 54.10 -18.32
N ARG A 85 3.61 54.35 -18.73
CA ARG A 85 4.03 54.35 -20.14
C ARG A 85 4.78 53.07 -20.49
N ALA A 86 4.72 52.67 -21.76
CA ALA A 86 5.57 51.60 -22.28
C ALA A 86 7.06 52.03 -22.27
N PRO A 87 8.01 51.09 -22.13
CA PRO A 87 9.44 51.35 -21.95
C PRO A 87 10.08 52.27 -22.99
N GLY A 88 9.67 52.18 -24.26
CA GLY A 88 10.31 52.92 -25.34
C GLY A 88 11.72 52.40 -25.65
N SER A 89 12.68 53.30 -25.88
CA SER A 89 14.07 52.92 -26.19
C SER A 89 14.89 52.60 -24.93
N ARG A 90 15.99 51.87 -25.11
CA ARG A 90 16.92 51.51 -24.03
C ARG A 90 17.44 52.73 -23.27
N GLU A 91 17.72 53.83 -23.98
CA GLU A 91 18.21 55.09 -23.41
C GLU A 91 17.17 55.76 -22.50
N ALA A 92 15.89 55.53 -22.75
CA ALA A 92 14.80 56.02 -21.90
C ALA A 92 14.64 55.19 -20.61
N VAL A 93 14.85 53.87 -20.69
CA VAL A 93 14.64 52.92 -19.58
C VAL A 93 15.85 52.85 -18.64
N GLN A 94 17.07 52.88 -19.17
CA GLN A 94 18.31 52.74 -18.41
C GLN A 94 18.42 53.67 -17.19
N PRO A 95 18.13 54.99 -17.28
CA PRO A 95 18.22 55.87 -16.11
C PRO A 95 17.16 55.56 -15.05
N LEU A 96 15.99 55.04 -15.44
CA LEU A 96 14.93 54.65 -14.50
C LEU A 96 15.31 53.40 -13.71
N VAL A 97 15.82 52.37 -14.40
CA VAL A 97 16.33 51.15 -13.76
C VAL A 97 17.51 51.46 -12.84
N THR A 98 18.43 52.31 -13.30
CA THR A 98 19.59 52.73 -12.50
C THR A 98 19.17 53.50 -11.26
N GLY A 99 18.25 54.45 -11.38
CA GLY A 99 17.73 55.21 -10.24
C GLY A 99 16.92 54.35 -9.27
N MET A 100 16.16 53.37 -9.77
CA MET A 100 15.44 52.40 -8.96
C MET A 100 16.40 51.51 -8.16
N LEU A 101 17.41 50.92 -8.81
CA LEU A 101 18.41 50.10 -8.14
C LEU A 101 19.25 50.93 -7.16
N ALA A 102 19.60 52.17 -7.49
CA ALA A 102 20.31 53.06 -6.59
C ALA A 102 19.50 53.38 -5.32
N ARG A 103 18.17 53.56 -5.43
CA ARG A 103 17.29 53.74 -4.26
C ARG A 103 17.09 52.46 -3.45
N LEU A 104 16.98 51.31 -4.12
CA LEU A 104 16.91 50.01 -3.47
C LEU A 104 18.20 49.63 -2.72
N MET A 105 19.34 50.07 -3.25
CA MET A 105 20.67 49.74 -2.74
C MET A 105 21.28 50.85 -1.88
N GLY A 106 20.69 52.05 -1.86
CA GLY A 106 21.17 53.19 -1.10
C GLY A 106 20.75 53.11 0.38
N PRO A 107 21.57 53.65 1.31
CA PRO A 107 21.15 53.78 2.71
C PRO A 107 20.00 54.80 2.82
N GLU A 108 18.98 54.50 3.62
CA GLU A 108 17.93 55.45 3.97
C GLU A 108 18.57 56.75 4.52
N THR A 109 18.27 57.89 3.91
CA THR A 109 18.86 59.19 4.28
C THR A 109 18.45 59.60 5.70
N ALA A 110 19.39 59.53 6.64
CA ALA A 110 19.46 60.46 7.77
C ALA A 110 20.20 61.72 7.30
N GLY A 111 19.59 62.89 7.50
CA GLY A 111 20.31 64.15 7.44
C GLY A 111 21.01 64.41 8.78
N GLU A 112 22.34 64.39 8.80
CA GLU A 112 23.24 65.26 9.57
C GLU A 112 24.72 64.85 9.32
N PRO A 113 25.69 65.77 9.47
CA PRO A 113 26.98 65.72 8.76
C PRO A 113 28.00 64.73 9.35
N GLU A 114 28.89 64.27 8.47
CA GLU A 114 29.98 63.30 8.68
C GLU A 114 30.71 63.34 10.04
N PRO A 115 30.97 62.16 10.64
CA PRO A 115 32.17 61.92 11.41
C PRO A 115 33.17 61.01 10.67
N ALA A 116 34.44 61.22 11.00
CA ALA A 116 35.68 60.61 10.50
C ALA A 116 35.65 59.07 10.27
N PRO A 117 36.61 58.51 9.49
CA PRO A 117 36.50 57.14 8.98
C PRO A 117 36.58 56.11 10.11
N ALA A 118 35.49 55.37 10.32
CA ALA A 118 35.44 54.25 11.25
C ALA A 118 35.99 52.96 10.58
N PRO A 119 36.68 52.09 11.35
CA PRO A 119 37.30 50.86 10.84
C PRO A 119 36.22 49.84 10.41
N PRO A 120 36.59 48.76 9.68
CA PRO A 120 35.62 47.93 8.98
C PRO A 120 34.66 47.23 9.97
N ALA A 121 33.36 47.48 9.82
CA ALA A 121 32.34 46.90 10.68
C ALA A 121 32.27 45.38 10.46
N THR A 122 32.65 44.63 11.49
CA THR A 122 32.19 43.26 11.71
C THR A 122 31.35 43.27 13.00
N PRO A 123 30.34 42.40 13.12
CA PRO A 123 28.95 42.57 12.72
C PRO A 123 28.07 43.17 13.83
N GLU A 124 26.79 43.43 13.54
CA GLU A 124 25.74 43.50 14.57
C GLU A 124 25.89 42.31 15.54
N ARG A 125 25.71 42.57 16.83
CA ARG A 125 25.96 41.62 17.93
C ARG A 125 25.28 40.25 17.69
N PRO A 126 25.98 39.10 17.82
CA PRO A 126 25.37 37.79 17.59
C PRO A 126 24.20 37.52 18.54
N VAL A 127 23.08 37.01 18.01
CA VAL A 127 21.84 36.73 18.77
C VAL A 127 22.07 35.84 20.01
N PRO A 128 22.90 34.76 19.98
CA PRO A 128 23.18 33.98 21.19
C PRO A 128 23.81 34.80 22.32
N ALA A 129 24.75 35.69 21.99
CA ALA A 129 25.40 36.54 22.99
C ALA A 129 24.40 37.52 23.62
N LEU A 130 23.42 38.00 22.84
CA LEU A 130 22.33 38.81 23.36
C LEU A 130 21.41 38.03 24.29
N ILE A 131 21.10 36.77 23.96
CA ILE A 131 20.32 35.89 24.83
C ILE A 131 21.08 35.63 26.15
N ASP A 132 22.39 35.41 26.10
CA ASP A 132 23.21 35.21 27.30
C ASP A 132 23.13 36.40 28.27
N GLU A 133 23.07 37.63 27.78
CA GLU A 133 22.90 38.81 28.64
C GLU A 133 21.57 38.83 29.39
N PHE A 134 20.53 38.16 28.90
CA PHE A 134 19.26 38.10 29.61
C PHE A 134 19.44 37.34 30.94
N PHE A 135 20.40 36.43 31.01
CA PHE A 135 20.61 35.54 32.15
C PHE A 135 21.89 35.82 32.95
N ALA A 136 22.75 36.74 32.48
CA ALA A 136 24.03 37.05 33.13
C ALA A 136 23.89 37.51 34.59
N GLY A 137 22.82 38.25 34.91
CA GLY A 137 22.56 38.78 36.27
C GLY A 137 21.87 37.80 37.23
N LEU A 138 21.52 36.59 36.79
CA LEU A 138 20.81 35.61 37.63
C LEU A 138 21.73 34.95 38.66
N ASP A 139 21.18 34.48 39.78
CA ASP A 139 21.89 33.60 40.72
C ASP A 139 21.94 32.14 40.19
N ASP A 140 22.79 31.30 40.78
CA ASP A 140 22.97 29.90 40.34
C ASP A 140 21.67 29.08 40.39
N ARG A 141 20.81 29.39 41.36
CA ARG A 141 19.52 28.71 41.55
C ARG A 141 18.53 29.13 40.47
N GLN A 142 18.44 30.42 40.14
CA GLN A 142 17.63 30.95 39.06
C GLN A 142 18.09 30.38 37.71
N ARG A 143 19.40 30.32 37.44
CA ARG A 143 19.95 29.65 36.24
C ARG A 143 19.58 28.18 36.17
N ALA A 144 19.71 27.45 37.27
CA ALA A 144 19.34 26.03 37.31
C ALA A 144 17.84 25.80 37.09
N ILE A 145 16.96 26.62 37.69
CA ILE A 145 15.50 26.54 37.48
C ILE A 145 15.15 26.90 36.02
N ALA A 146 15.82 27.91 35.44
CA ALA A 146 15.67 28.26 34.03
C ALA A 146 16.03 27.08 33.11
N ARG A 147 17.19 26.45 33.33
CA ARG A 147 17.70 25.31 32.56
C ARG A 147 16.86 24.05 32.71
N ASP A 148 16.63 23.62 33.95
CA ASP A 148 16.13 22.29 34.30
C ASP A 148 14.59 22.22 34.28
N ARG A 149 13.91 23.37 34.17
CA ARG A 149 12.45 23.41 34.18
C ARG A 149 11.81 24.37 33.18
N VAL A 150 12.21 25.63 33.13
CA VAL A 150 11.55 26.62 32.24
C VAL A 150 11.84 26.31 30.77
N TYR A 151 13.11 26.10 30.43
CA TYR A 151 13.59 25.79 29.08
C TYR A 151 13.91 24.31 28.91
N ALA A 152 13.39 23.47 29.79
CA ALA A 152 13.58 22.03 29.74
C ALA A 152 12.78 21.37 28.62
N GLU A 153 13.39 20.36 28.02
CA GLU A 153 12.68 19.41 27.17
C GLU A 153 11.80 18.51 28.05
N GLN A 154 12.41 17.90 29.07
CA GLN A 154 11.74 17.19 30.15
C GLN A 154 11.82 18.01 31.44
N ARG A 155 10.67 18.52 31.91
CA ARG A 155 10.62 19.44 33.05
C ARG A 155 10.82 18.67 34.36
N VAL A 156 11.87 19.01 35.12
CA VAL A 156 12.02 18.57 36.52
C VAL A 156 10.86 19.12 37.34
N THR A 157 10.28 18.34 38.25
CA THR A 157 9.09 18.75 39.02
C THR A 157 9.40 19.88 40.01
N LEU A 158 8.36 20.59 40.46
CA LEU A 158 8.51 21.61 41.51
C LEU A 158 9.06 21.02 42.81
N ASP A 159 8.70 19.78 43.10
CA ASP A 159 9.01 19.09 44.35
C ASP A 159 10.49 18.71 44.39
N GLU A 160 11.00 18.16 43.29
CA GLU A 160 12.41 17.80 43.14
C GLU A 160 13.30 19.05 43.22
N LEU A 161 12.91 20.15 42.57
CA LEU A 161 13.66 21.41 42.67
C LEU A 161 13.56 22.05 44.07
N ALA A 162 12.39 21.97 44.70
CA ALA A 162 12.18 22.45 46.07
C ALA A 162 13.09 21.71 47.06
N GLN A 163 13.19 20.38 46.96
CA GLN A 163 14.12 19.57 47.74
C GLN A 163 15.58 19.92 47.44
N ARG A 164 15.96 19.96 46.16
CA ARG A 164 17.34 20.24 45.71
C ARG A 164 17.88 21.58 46.23
N PHE A 165 17.05 22.61 46.26
CA PHE A 165 17.43 23.95 46.72
C PHE A 165 17.00 24.27 48.15
N SER A 166 16.40 23.30 48.87
CA SER A 166 15.88 23.47 50.23
C SER A 166 14.94 24.68 50.38
N VAL A 167 13.99 24.82 49.45
CA VAL A 167 12.96 25.87 49.44
C VAL A 167 11.57 25.25 49.26
N THR A 168 10.50 26.04 49.42
CA THR A 168 9.14 25.57 49.19
C THR A 168 8.82 25.44 47.69
N ARG A 169 7.87 24.57 47.33
CA ARG A 169 7.32 24.46 45.96
C ARG A 169 6.82 25.79 45.43
N GLU A 170 6.20 26.58 46.32
CA GLU A 170 5.70 27.91 45.99
C GLU A 170 6.84 28.88 45.67
N ARG A 171 7.98 28.78 46.36
CA ARG A 171 9.15 29.61 46.03
C ARG A 171 9.71 29.30 44.63
N ILE A 172 9.72 28.03 44.22
CA ILE A 172 10.11 27.65 42.85
C ILE A 172 9.13 28.25 41.82
N ARG A 173 7.82 28.19 42.08
CA ARG A 173 6.79 28.81 41.21
C ARG A 173 6.95 30.32 41.08
N GLN A 174 7.28 31.01 42.18
CA GLN A 174 7.57 32.43 42.16
C GLN A 174 8.78 32.74 41.27
N ILE A 175 9.89 32.00 41.45
CA ILE A 175 11.09 32.19 40.63
C ILE A 175 10.79 31.96 39.13
N GLU A 176 9.99 30.96 38.77
CA GLU A 176 9.57 30.78 37.38
C GLU A 176 8.78 31.98 36.82
N ARG A 177 7.90 32.56 37.64
CA ARG A 177 7.13 33.75 37.25
C ARG A 177 8.06 34.93 37.04
N ASP A 178 8.93 35.19 38.01
CA ASP A 178 9.93 36.26 37.95
C ASP A 178 10.85 36.12 36.73
N LEU A 179 11.25 34.88 36.38
CA LEU A 179 12.03 34.60 35.16
C LEU A 179 11.27 34.92 33.88
N ARG A 180 9.97 34.58 33.79
CA ARG A 180 9.15 34.92 32.62
C ARG A 180 8.97 36.43 32.49
N ASP A 181 8.68 37.11 33.59
CA ASP A 181 8.47 38.57 33.62
C ASP A 181 9.75 39.31 33.23
N HIS A 182 10.91 38.86 33.75
CA HIS A 182 12.23 39.36 33.39
C HIS A 182 12.51 39.22 31.88
N VAL A 183 12.27 38.03 31.30
CA VAL A 183 12.48 37.81 29.86
C VAL A 183 11.53 38.66 29.01
N GLN A 184 10.26 38.80 29.41
CA GLN A 184 9.31 39.67 28.72
C GLN A 184 9.77 41.13 28.74
N ALA A 185 10.24 41.63 29.89
CA ALA A 185 10.78 42.98 30.01
C ALA A 185 12.01 43.20 29.11
N ARG A 186 12.92 42.20 29.03
CA ARG A 186 14.09 42.27 28.14
C ARG A 186 13.71 42.22 26.66
N LEU A 187 12.69 41.45 26.29
CA LEU A 187 12.18 41.39 24.90
C LEU A 187 11.52 42.69 24.44
N ALA A 188 10.95 43.47 25.37
CA ALA A 188 10.36 44.77 25.08
C ALA A 188 11.41 45.89 24.89
N ALA A 189 12.65 45.66 25.31
CA ALA A 189 13.71 46.64 25.21
C ALA A 189 14.26 46.76 23.77
N PRO A 190 14.66 47.97 23.30
CA PRO A 190 15.17 48.17 21.94
C PRO A 190 16.36 47.28 21.58
N GLU A 191 17.19 46.94 22.57
CA GLU A 191 18.36 46.09 22.39
C GLU A 191 17.96 44.69 21.90
N ALA A 192 16.77 44.19 22.23
CA ALA A 192 16.27 42.89 21.80
C ALA A 192 15.71 42.88 20.37
N ALA A 193 15.76 44.00 19.64
CA ALA A 193 15.25 44.09 18.27
C ALA A 193 15.76 42.97 17.32
N PRO A 194 17.04 42.56 17.34
CA PRO A 194 17.52 41.45 16.50
C PRO A 194 16.84 40.12 16.82
N LEU A 195 16.61 39.83 18.10
CA LEU A 195 15.92 38.61 18.54
C LEU A 195 14.43 38.65 18.19
N THR A 196 13.77 39.80 18.37
CA THR A 196 12.36 39.98 17.99
C THR A 196 12.16 39.86 16.48
N ALA A 197 13.05 40.46 15.68
CA ALA A 197 13.06 40.30 14.22
C ALA A 197 13.26 38.83 13.82
N HIS A 198 14.18 38.12 14.48
CA HIS A 198 14.40 36.69 14.26
C HIS A 198 13.16 35.86 14.60
N LEU A 199 12.48 36.12 15.72
CA LEU A 199 11.24 35.41 16.08
C LEU A 199 10.12 35.64 15.05
N THR A 200 10.00 36.86 14.52
CA THR A 200 9.03 37.17 13.45
C THR A 200 9.36 36.44 12.16
N TRP A 201 10.62 36.47 11.72
CA TRP A 201 11.09 35.69 10.57
C TRP A 201 10.85 34.20 10.76
N LEU A 202 11.16 33.68 11.96
CA LEU A 202 11.02 32.28 12.30
C LEU A 202 9.56 31.83 12.24
N ARG A 203 8.61 32.63 12.74
CA ARG A 203 7.17 32.31 12.61
C ARG A 203 6.73 32.20 11.14
N GLY A 204 7.20 33.10 10.27
CA GLY A 204 6.96 33.01 8.83
C GLY A 204 7.61 31.78 8.19
N ARG A 205 8.82 31.41 8.66
CA ARG A 205 9.55 30.23 8.20
C ARG A 205 8.97 28.91 8.72
N LEU A 206 8.43 28.82 9.92
CA LEU A 206 7.93 27.54 10.44
C LEU A 206 6.57 27.17 9.84
N GLY A 207 5.74 28.16 9.50
CA GLY A 207 4.40 27.91 8.98
C GLY A 207 3.47 27.30 10.04
N ALA A 208 2.42 26.63 9.59
CA ALA A 208 1.38 26.10 10.48
C ALA A 208 1.83 24.84 11.23
N ALA A 209 2.67 24.00 10.63
CA ALA A 209 3.21 22.80 11.27
C ALA A 209 4.61 22.49 10.74
N VAL A 210 5.49 22.09 11.65
CA VAL A 210 6.88 21.75 11.35
C VAL A 210 7.40 20.71 12.36
N PRO A 211 8.26 19.77 11.97
CA PRO A 211 8.92 18.89 12.93
C PRO A 211 9.71 19.71 13.97
N ALA A 212 9.72 19.27 15.22
CA ALA A 212 10.39 19.97 16.30
C ALA A 212 11.91 20.09 16.06
N ASP A 213 12.52 19.10 15.40
CA ASP A 213 13.95 19.10 15.07
C ASP A 213 14.32 20.15 14.01
N ASP A 214 13.39 20.49 13.12
CA ASP A 214 13.60 21.49 12.08
C ASP A 214 13.73 22.90 12.70
N LEU A 215 13.15 23.14 13.89
CA LEU A 215 13.44 24.35 14.66
C LEU A 215 14.93 24.40 15.03
N ALA A 216 15.50 23.33 15.56
CA ALA A 216 16.91 23.29 15.91
C ALA A 216 17.83 23.45 14.68
N ALA A 217 17.38 23.01 13.51
CA ALA A 217 18.11 23.13 12.25
C ALA A 217 17.89 24.45 11.48
N ALA A 218 16.96 25.31 11.92
CA ALA A 218 16.51 26.47 11.13
C ALA A 218 17.65 27.47 10.81
N VAL A 219 18.58 27.67 11.76
CA VAL A 219 19.79 28.50 11.61
C VAL A 219 20.94 27.87 12.41
N PRO A 220 22.22 28.05 11.99
CA PRO A 220 23.35 27.39 12.66
C PRO A 220 23.44 27.68 14.17
N TRP A 221 23.13 28.92 14.59
CA TRP A 221 23.27 29.32 15.99
C TRP A 221 22.20 28.72 16.91
N HIS A 222 21.10 28.18 16.39
CA HIS A 222 20.10 27.50 17.22
C HIS A 222 20.67 26.30 17.99
N ARG A 223 21.67 25.62 17.41
CA ARG A 223 22.38 24.51 18.06
C ARG A 223 23.53 24.97 18.95
N ALA A 224 23.94 26.23 18.87
CA ALA A 224 24.97 26.76 19.74
C ALA A 224 24.47 26.78 21.19
N GLU A 225 25.37 26.47 22.11
CA GLU A 225 25.09 26.49 23.54
C GLU A 225 25.11 27.94 24.05
N LEU A 226 24.10 28.30 24.85
CA LEU A 226 24.06 29.55 25.60
C LEU A 226 25.01 29.41 26.79
N ALA A 227 26.06 30.22 26.83
CA ALA A 227 27.13 30.09 27.83
C ALA A 227 26.61 30.24 29.27
N THR A 228 25.58 31.06 29.48
CA THR A 228 25.01 31.33 30.81
C THR A 228 24.11 30.21 31.33
N LEU A 229 23.46 29.45 30.46
CA LEU A 229 22.49 28.41 30.84
C LEU A 229 22.96 26.97 30.55
N GLY A 230 23.97 26.80 29.70
CA GLY A 230 24.45 25.49 29.28
C GLY A 230 23.42 24.69 28.50
N ILE A 231 22.60 25.36 27.68
CA ILE A 231 21.59 24.72 26.82
C ILE A 231 21.70 25.23 25.39
N PRO A 232 21.34 24.41 24.39
CA PRO A 232 21.17 24.89 23.02
C PRO A 232 20.17 26.05 22.94
N ALA A 233 20.50 27.09 22.17
CA ALA A 233 19.69 28.30 22.06
C ALA A 233 18.26 28.04 21.56
N TRP A 234 18.05 27.01 20.73
CA TRP A 234 16.72 26.62 20.25
C TRP A 234 15.74 26.29 21.37
N ARG A 235 16.21 25.76 22.52
CA ARG A 235 15.35 25.44 23.67
C ARG A 235 14.73 26.69 24.28
N PHE A 236 15.49 27.78 24.34
CA PHE A 236 14.99 29.09 24.74
C PHE A 236 14.05 29.67 23.68
N VAL A 237 14.48 29.71 22.41
CA VAL A 237 13.68 30.24 21.29
C VAL A 237 12.31 29.57 21.18
N ARG A 238 12.24 28.24 21.36
CA ARG A 238 10.99 27.47 21.38
C ARG A 238 9.98 28.04 22.37
N THR A 239 10.40 28.45 23.56
CA THR A 239 9.49 28.99 24.58
C THR A 239 8.96 30.39 24.25
N LEU A 240 9.61 31.10 23.33
CA LEU A 240 9.18 32.41 22.85
C LEU A 240 8.24 32.33 21.65
N LEU A 241 8.08 31.15 21.03
CA LEU A 241 7.13 30.89 19.96
C LEU A 241 5.71 30.71 20.51
N SER A 242 5.19 31.76 21.15
CA SER A 242 3.79 31.82 21.59
C SER A 242 2.84 31.50 20.43
N GLY A 243 1.85 30.65 20.71
CA GLY A 243 0.90 30.16 19.71
C GLY A 243 1.30 28.83 19.05
N TYR A 244 2.51 28.32 19.29
CA TYR A 244 2.91 26.97 18.88
C TYR A 244 2.77 25.98 20.04
N GLU A 245 2.18 24.83 19.76
CA GLU A 245 2.09 23.70 20.66
C GLU A 245 3.03 22.58 20.18
N GLN A 246 3.73 21.93 21.10
CA GLN A 246 4.53 20.75 20.78
C GLN A 246 3.74 19.47 21.06
N VAL A 247 3.43 18.70 20.03
CA VAL A 247 2.67 17.45 20.13
C VAL A 247 3.31 16.41 19.22
N ASP A 248 3.58 15.20 19.73
CA ASP A 248 4.10 14.07 18.97
C ASP A 248 5.32 14.38 18.07
N GLY A 249 6.25 15.21 18.56
CA GLY A 249 7.45 15.60 17.80
C GLY A 249 7.23 16.72 16.78
N TRP A 250 6.05 17.34 16.74
CA TRP A 250 5.72 18.49 15.88
C TRP A 250 5.52 19.76 16.68
N LEU A 251 5.87 20.90 16.08
CA LEU A 251 5.47 22.24 16.52
C LEU A 251 4.33 22.72 15.62
N VAL A 252 3.15 22.97 16.20
CA VAL A 252 1.94 23.32 15.45
C VAL A 252 1.37 24.65 15.93
N ALA A 253 1.17 25.57 15.00
CA ALA A 253 0.56 26.87 15.26
C ALA A 253 -0.96 26.75 15.42
N GLY A 254 -1.52 27.34 16.47
CA GLY A 254 -2.98 27.41 16.68
C GLY A 254 -3.62 26.10 17.17
N GLY A 255 -2.82 25.11 17.56
CA GLY A 255 -3.28 23.84 18.16
C GLY A 255 -3.22 22.66 17.19
N ALA A 256 -2.67 21.54 17.66
CA ALA A 256 -2.42 20.36 16.82
C ALA A 256 -3.70 19.72 16.28
N GLU A 257 -4.72 19.56 17.13
CA GLU A 257 -5.97 18.89 16.75
C GLU A 257 -6.82 19.69 15.76
N ASP A 258 -6.82 21.03 15.87
CA ASP A 258 -7.53 21.89 14.93
C ASP A 258 -6.91 21.82 13.52
N LEU A 259 -5.57 21.86 13.43
CA LEU A 259 -4.91 21.73 12.13
C LEU A 259 -5.08 20.33 11.53
N LYS A 260 -5.01 19.26 12.33
CA LYS A 260 -5.30 17.89 11.88
C LYS A 260 -6.73 17.79 11.34
N GLU A 261 -7.71 18.35 12.04
CA GLU A 261 -9.11 18.37 11.62
C GLU A 261 -9.31 19.14 10.31
N ARG A 262 -8.76 20.36 10.21
CA ARG A 262 -8.79 21.14 8.96
C ARG A 262 -8.12 20.39 7.80
N THR A 263 -7.03 19.68 8.07
CA THR A 263 -6.34 18.84 7.07
C THR A 263 -7.25 17.71 6.60
N ARG A 264 -7.88 16.96 7.50
CA ARG A 264 -8.80 15.86 7.13
C ARG A 264 -9.98 16.33 6.28
N ARG A 265 -10.54 17.50 6.58
CA ARG A 265 -11.67 18.08 5.83
C ARG A 265 -11.34 18.36 4.35
N LEU A 266 -10.06 18.50 4.00
CA LEU A 266 -9.64 18.64 2.61
C LEU A 266 -9.78 17.34 1.82
N PHE A 267 -9.78 16.18 2.50
CA PHE A 267 -9.66 14.86 1.89
C PHE A 267 -10.83 13.95 2.29
N THR A 268 -12.04 14.30 1.86
CA THR A 268 -13.25 13.49 2.07
C THR A 268 -13.76 12.81 0.80
N GLY A 269 -13.32 13.27 -0.37
CA GLY A 269 -13.81 12.83 -1.69
C GLY A 269 -13.15 11.59 -2.28
N GLY A 270 -12.26 10.92 -1.53
CA GLY A 270 -11.49 9.76 -1.99
C GLY A 270 -9.99 10.05 -2.19
N PRO A 271 -9.26 9.15 -2.87
CA PRO A 271 -7.82 9.31 -3.12
C PRO A 271 -7.49 10.55 -3.95
N VAL A 272 -6.42 11.26 -3.57
CA VAL A 272 -5.90 12.44 -4.28
C VAL A 272 -4.41 12.23 -4.55
N LYS A 273 -3.90 12.69 -5.70
CA LYS A 273 -2.45 12.61 -5.99
C LYS A 273 -1.65 13.36 -4.93
N LEU A 274 -0.54 12.81 -4.48
CA LEU A 274 0.24 13.37 -3.38
C LEU A 274 0.70 14.81 -3.65
N ALA A 275 1.14 15.13 -4.86
CA ALA A 275 1.53 16.49 -5.25
C ALA A 275 0.37 17.51 -5.13
N GLU A 276 -0.84 17.10 -5.47
CA GLU A 276 -2.04 17.93 -5.29
C GLU A 276 -2.36 18.08 -3.81
N ALA A 277 -2.33 16.99 -3.04
CA ALA A 277 -2.55 17.01 -1.59
C ALA A 277 -1.58 17.96 -0.87
N VAL A 278 -0.29 17.94 -1.25
CA VAL A 278 0.74 18.88 -0.77
C VAL A 278 0.35 20.32 -1.09
N SER A 279 -0.09 20.60 -2.32
CA SER A 279 -0.57 21.92 -2.71
C SER A 279 -1.79 22.37 -1.90
N MET A 280 -2.70 21.45 -1.56
CA MET A 280 -3.89 21.74 -0.77
C MET A 280 -3.56 22.10 0.68
N VAL A 281 -2.68 21.34 1.35
CA VAL A 281 -2.28 21.63 2.74
C VAL A 281 -1.38 22.85 2.84
N THR A 282 -0.69 23.22 1.77
CA THR A 282 0.07 24.48 1.70
C THR A 282 -0.82 25.70 1.91
N ARG A 283 -2.08 25.65 1.45
CA ARG A 283 -3.08 26.71 1.71
C ARG A 283 -3.52 26.79 3.19
N LEU A 284 -3.28 25.75 3.98
CA LEU A 284 -3.47 25.78 5.44
C LEU A 284 -2.26 26.36 6.19
N GLY A 285 -1.21 26.75 5.45
CA GLY A 285 0.03 27.29 6.00
C GLY A 285 1.09 26.25 6.32
N VAL A 286 0.85 24.96 6.06
CA VAL A 286 1.89 23.91 6.16
C VAL A 286 2.87 24.10 5.01
N ARG A 287 4.18 24.07 5.27
CA ARG A 287 5.14 24.29 4.18
C ARG A 287 5.26 23.08 3.27
N GLU A 288 5.52 23.33 1.99
CA GLU A 288 5.67 22.30 0.95
C GLU A 288 6.72 21.25 1.33
N ASP A 289 7.90 21.68 1.83
CA ASP A 289 9.00 20.79 2.20
C ASP A 289 8.71 19.88 3.41
N VAL A 290 7.65 20.16 4.16
CA VAL A 290 7.24 19.34 5.32
C VAL A 290 5.83 18.75 5.15
N ALA A 291 5.13 19.09 4.07
CA ALA A 291 3.73 18.74 3.84
C ALA A 291 3.50 17.23 3.79
N GLU A 292 4.35 16.47 3.10
CA GLU A 292 4.21 15.01 3.05
C GLU A 292 4.41 14.37 4.43
N ARG A 293 5.40 14.84 5.20
CA ARG A 293 5.64 14.39 6.57
C ARG A 293 4.44 14.71 7.47
N TRP A 294 3.83 15.87 7.29
CA TRP A 294 2.61 16.27 8.01
C TRP A 294 1.45 15.34 7.65
N LEU A 295 1.20 15.13 6.36
CA LEU A 295 0.14 14.26 5.87
C LEU A 295 0.27 12.81 6.38
N ALA A 296 1.50 12.31 6.52
CA ALA A 296 1.78 10.97 7.02
C ALA A 296 1.44 10.80 8.52
N VAL A 297 1.45 11.86 9.33
CA VAL A 297 1.14 11.80 10.76
C VAL A 297 -0.30 12.17 11.10
N VAL A 298 -1.07 12.71 10.14
CA VAL A 298 -2.47 13.06 10.35
C VAL A 298 -3.31 11.77 10.46
N PRO A 299 -4.05 11.56 11.56
CA PRO A 299 -4.85 10.36 11.74
C PRO A 299 -5.91 10.19 10.65
N ALA A 300 -6.21 8.93 10.31
CA ALA A 300 -7.20 8.57 9.28
C ALA A 300 -6.84 9.03 7.85
N LEU A 301 -5.58 9.40 7.60
CA LEU A 301 -5.02 9.57 6.26
C LEU A 301 -3.88 8.57 6.07
N ARG A 302 -3.65 8.16 4.81
CA ARG A 302 -2.53 7.30 4.46
C ARG A 302 -1.99 7.65 3.08
N ILE A 303 -0.68 7.64 2.95
CA ILE A 303 -0.02 7.72 1.64
C ILE A 303 0.08 6.29 1.08
N LEU A 304 -0.49 6.06 -0.10
CA LEU A 304 -0.53 4.77 -0.79
C LEU A 304 -0.26 4.99 -2.29
N ASP A 305 0.75 4.32 -2.85
CA ASP A 305 1.09 4.35 -4.29
C ASP A 305 1.05 5.78 -4.90
N GLY A 306 1.68 6.75 -4.22
CA GLY A 306 1.75 8.15 -4.69
C GLY A 306 0.46 8.97 -4.51
N HIS A 307 -0.53 8.44 -3.79
CA HIS A 307 -1.79 9.10 -3.47
C HIS A 307 -1.95 9.28 -1.97
N LEU A 308 -2.58 10.38 -1.56
CA LEU A 308 -3.12 10.54 -0.22
C LEU A 308 -4.55 10.00 -0.21
N VAL A 309 -4.81 9.08 0.70
CA VAL A 309 -6.06 8.34 0.80
C VAL A 309 -6.70 8.59 2.15
N PRO A 310 -7.99 8.96 2.21
CA PRO A 310 -8.77 8.92 3.44
C PRO A 310 -8.83 7.46 3.90
N TRP A 311 -8.17 7.13 5.01
CA TRP A 311 -7.92 5.74 5.39
C TRP A 311 -8.98 5.25 6.39
N PRO A 312 -9.87 4.33 5.97
CA PRO A 312 -11.00 3.88 6.78
C PRO A 312 -10.58 2.79 7.78
N ARG A 313 -11.51 2.40 8.65
CA ARG A 313 -11.29 1.33 9.64
C ARG A 313 -11.72 -0.05 9.14
N SER A 314 -12.76 -0.11 8.29
CA SER A 314 -13.30 -1.38 7.77
C SER A 314 -12.42 -1.98 6.68
N VAL A 315 -12.29 -3.30 6.64
CA VAL A 315 -11.54 -4.03 5.60
C VAL A 315 -12.10 -3.73 4.21
N ASN A 316 -13.42 -3.67 4.06
CA ASN A 316 -14.07 -3.47 2.76
C ASN A 316 -13.78 -2.06 2.25
N GLU A 317 -13.89 -1.06 3.12
CA GLU A 317 -13.59 0.32 2.75
C GLU A 317 -12.09 0.50 2.41
N LYS A 318 -11.20 -0.21 3.13
CA LYS A 318 -9.76 -0.22 2.79
C LYS A 318 -9.52 -0.88 1.43
N ALA A 319 -10.17 -2.01 1.15
CA ALA A 319 -10.07 -2.70 -0.12
C ALA A 319 -10.60 -1.83 -1.28
N GLU A 320 -11.70 -1.12 -1.08
CA GLU A 320 -12.22 -0.15 -2.04
C GLU A 320 -11.21 0.97 -2.30
N ALA A 321 -10.62 1.54 -1.24
CA ALA A 321 -9.63 2.60 -1.36
C ALA A 321 -8.37 2.13 -2.10
N VAL A 322 -7.90 0.91 -1.83
CA VAL A 322 -6.78 0.29 -2.54
C VAL A 322 -7.10 0.11 -4.03
N LEU A 323 -8.27 -0.43 -4.36
CA LEU A 323 -8.69 -0.61 -5.75
C LEU A 323 -8.85 0.74 -6.46
N ALA A 324 -9.40 1.74 -5.78
CA ALA A 324 -9.55 3.09 -6.31
C ALA A 324 -8.20 3.75 -6.66
N VAL A 325 -7.16 3.51 -5.85
CA VAL A 325 -5.80 3.98 -6.14
C VAL A 325 -5.13 3.18 -7.26
N ALA A 326 -5.34 1.87 -7.30
CA ALA A 326 -4.72 0.99 -8.30
C ALA A 326 -5.32 1.15 -9.71
N GLU A 327 -6.55 1.65 -9.81
CA GLU A 327 -7.32 1.85 -11.06
C GLU A 327 -7.37 0.60 -11.96
N SER A 328 -7.17 -0.58 -11.37
CA SER A 328 -7.10 -1.86 -12.07
C SER A 328 -7.49 -3.01 -11.14
N PRO A 329 -8.00 -4.14 -11.69
CA PRO A 329 -8.39 -5.27 -10.86
C PRO A 329 -7.20 -5.96 -10.20
N LEU A 330 -7.33 -6.22 -8.90
CA LEU A 330 -6.27 -6.82 -8.07
C LEU A 330 -6.69 -8.17 -7.51
N SER A 331 -5.70 -9.00 -7.19
CA SER A 331 -5.91 -10.22 -6.42
C SER A 331 -6.13 -9.93 -4.92
N PRO A 332 -6.79 -10.83 -4.17
CA PRO A 332 -6.92 -10.70 -2.71
C PRO A 332 -5.58 -10.52 -2.00
N GLU A 333 -4.52 -11.19 -2.49
CA GLU A 333 -3.16 -11.09 -1.98
C GLU A 333 -2.55 -9.70 -2.23
N GLU A 334 -2.73 -9.14 -3.43
CA GLU A 334 -2.28 -7.80 -3.78
C GLU A 334 -3.01 -6.70 -2.98
N ILE A 335 -4.30 -6.91 -2.71
CA ILE A 335 -5.11 -6.02 -1.87
C ILE A 335 -4.60 -6.08 -0.43
N GLN A 336 -4.45 -7.29 0.13
CA GLN A 336 -3.93 -7.49 1.49
C GLN A 336 -2.57 -6.81 1.69
N ALA A 337 -1.65 -7.01 0.75
CA ALA A 337 -0.31 -6.43 0.81
C ALA A 337 -0.34 -4.89 0.85
N ARG A 338 -1.21 -4.25 0.05
CA ARG A 338 -1.37 -2.79 0.05
C ARG A 338 -2.07 -2.26 1.30
N ILE A 339 -2.97 -3.05 1.89
CA ILE A 339 -3.53 -2.74 3.20
C ILE A 339 -2.43 -2.82 4.28
N GLY A 340 -1.55 -3.82 4.23
CA GLY A 340 -0.41 -3.92 5.15
C GLY A 340 -0.78 -4.24 6.61
N GLU A 341 -1.92 -4.91 6.81
CA GLU A 341 -2.40 -5.39 8.11
C GLU A 341 -2.68 -6.89 8.05
N ASP A 342 -2.62 -7.57 9.19
CA ASP A 342 -2.72 -9.03 9.31
C ASP A 342 -4.17 -9.54 9.20
N TYR A 343 -4.78 -9.35 8.03
CA TYR A 343 -6.08 -9.94 7.69
C TYR A 343 -5.90 -11.31 7.07
N SER A 344 -6.83 -12.24 7.30
CA SER A 344 -6.80 -13.54 6.61
C SER A 344 -7.25 -13.40 5.15
N LEU A 345 -6.56 -14.08 4.23
CA LEU A 345 -6.95 -14.11 2.81
C LEU A 345 -8.37 -14.65 2.61
N VAL A 346 -8.76 -15.63 3.42
CA VAL A 346 -10.14 -16.17 3.43
C VAL A 346 -11.14 -15.10 3.85
N GLY A 347 -10.82 -14.31 4.88
CA GLY A 347 -11.66 -13.20 5.34
C GLY A 347 -11.82 -12.13 4.27
N ILE A 348 -10.73 -11.70 3.63
CA ILE A 348 -10.77 -10.72 2.52
C ILE A 348 -11.63 -11.23 1.37
N ARG A 349 -11.43 -12.48 0.93
CA ARG A 349 -12.25 -13.07 -0.16
C ARG A 349 -13.73 -13.08 0.18
N ASN A 350 -14.09 -13.49 1.39
CA ASN A 350 -15.49 -13.53 1.83
C ASN A 350 -16.11 -12.14 1.83
N GLN A 351 -15.37 -11.13 2.31
CA GLN A 351 -15.82 -9.74 2.32
C GLN A 351 -16.00 -9.16 0.92
N LEU A 352 -15.01 -9.37 0.04
CA LEU A 352 -15.10 -8.92 -1.36
C LEU A 352 -16.28 -9.58 -2.10
N THR A 353 -16.62 -10.83 -1.76
CA THR A 353 -17.73 -11.55 -2.41
C THR A 353 -19.09 -11.12 -1.86
N ALA A 354 -19.16 -10.73 -0.59
CA ALA A 354 -20.41 -10.36 0.07
C ALA A 354 -20.84 -8.90 -0.16
N ASP A 355 -19.94 -8.04 -0.62
CA ASP A 355 -20.16 -6.59 -0.72
C ASP A 355 -20.32 -6.17 -2.20
N GLU A 356 -21.49 -5.62 -2.53
CA GLU A 356 -21.91 -5.31 -3.91
C GLU A 356 -21.02 -4.26 -4.63
N ARG A 357 -20.19 -3.53 -3.87
CA ARG A 357 -19.22 -2.58 -4.45
C ARG A 357 -18.10 -3.27 -5.22
N PHE A 358 -17.86 -4.55 -4.96
CA PHE A 358 -16.84 -5.34 -5.64
C PHE A 358 -17.47 -6.29 -6.64
N MET A 359 -16.75 -6.51 -7.72
CA MET A 359 -17.11 -7.47 -8.74
C MET A 359 -15.88 -8.35 -9.01
N ARG A 360 -16.09 -9.66 -9.03
CA ARG A 360 -15.05 -10.58 -9.51
C ARG A 360 -15.01 -10.48 -11.03
N VAL A 361 -13.91 -9.98 -11.58
CA VAL A 361 -13.75 -9.76 -13.03
C VAL A 361 -12.91 -10.84 -13.71
N ASP A 362 -12.19 -11.65 -12.92
CA ASP A 362 -11.44 -12.82 -13.38
C ASP A 362 -11.37 -13.88 -12.27
N ARG A 363 -10.78 -15.05 -12.53
CA ARG A 363 -10.66 -16.20 -11.63
C ARG A 363 -10.18 -15.84 -10.22
N ASN A 364 -9.22 -14.92 -10.10
CA ASN A 364 -8.70 -14.43 -8.82
C ASN A 364 -8.47 -12.91 -8.82
N ARG A 365 -9.25 -12.14 -9.59
CA ARG A 365 -9.15 -10.67 -9.62
C ARG A 365 -10.49 -10.02 -9.33
N TYR A 366 -10.44 -8.97 -8.53
CA TYR A 366 -11.58 -8.18 -8.12
C TYR A 366 -11.39 -6.73 -8.56
N GLY A 367 -12.45 -6.15 -9.11
CA GLY A 367 -12.53 -4.74 -9.44
C GLY A 367 -13.70 -4.08 -8.71
N LEU A 368 -13.87 -2.78 -8.91
CA LEU A 368 -15.02 -2.05 -8.39
C LEU A 368 -16.18 -2.14 -9.38
N THR A 369 -17.39 -2.43 -8.88
CA THR A 369 -18.62 -2.51 -9.69
C THR A 369 -18.87 -1.22 -10.47
N ARG A 370 -18.52 -0.06 -9.90
CA ARG A 370 -18.64 1.26 -10.56
C ARG A 370 -17.75 1.45 -11.80
N TRP A 371 -16.72 0.62 -11.97
CA TRP A 371 -15.92 0.61 -13.20
C TRP A 371 -16.70 0.02 -14.38
N GLY A 372 -17.81 -0.68 -14.10
CA GLY A 372 -18.54 -1.45 -15.09
C GLY A 372 -17.78 -2.71 -15.51
N GLY A 373 -18.24 -3.31 -16.61
CA GLY A 373 -17.68 -4.57 -17.12
C GLY A 373 -18.57 -5.77 -16.81
N GLU A 374 -18.04 -6.95 -17.08
CA GLU A 374 -18.76 -8.21 -16.96
C GLU A 374 -18.22 -9.04 -15.79
N GLU A 375 -19.12 -9.49 -14.92
CA GLU A 375 -18.77 -10.34 -13.80
C GLU A 375 -18.36 -11.74 -14.28
N TYR A 376 -17.21 -12.21 -13.76
CA TYR A 376 -16.73 -13.57 -13.90
C TYR A 376 -17.35 -14.49 -12.85
N ILE A 377 -18.35 -15.25 -13.25
CA ILE A 377 -19.11 -16.18 -12.38
C ILE A 377 -18.58 -17.62 -12.42
N GLY A 378 -17.61 -17.92 -13.29
CA GLY A 378 -16.96 -19.23 -13.40
C GLY A 378 -16.91 -19.73 -14.83
N ILE A 379 -16.00 -20.67 -15.13
CA ILE A 379 -15.75 -21.15 -16.51
C ILE A 379 -17.04 -21.64 -17.17
N ARG A 380 -17.87 -22.42 -16.46
CA ARG A 380 -19.09 -23.01 -17.00
C ARG A 380 -20.08 -21.93 -17.43
N GLU A 381 -20.37 -21.00 -16.54
CA GLU A 381 -21.33 -19.94 -16.78
C GLU A 381 -20.82 -18.96 -17.84
N MET A 382 -19.51 -18.72 -17.89
CA MET A 382 -18.92 -17.93 -18.97
C MET A 382 -19.01 -18.66 -20.33
N ILE A 383 -18.92 -19.99 -20.37
CA ILE A 383 -19.20 -20.78 -21.59
C ILE A 383 -20.67 -20.61 -22.00
N VAL A 384 -21.62 -20.70 -21.05
CA VAL A 384 -23.05 -20.48 -21.31
C VAL A 384 -23.29 -19.12 -21.95
N ARG A 385 -22.73 -18.05 -21.36
CA ARG A 385 -22.86 -16.68 -21.91
C ARG A 385 -22.28 -16.55 -23.32
N GLU A 386 -21.14 -17.20 -23.61
CA GLU A 386 -20.56 -17.19 -24.95
C GLU A 386 -21.42 -17.96 -25.97
N ILE A 387 -22.09 -19.05 -25.56
CA ILE A 387 -23.06 -19.77 -26.39
C ILE A 387 -24.30 -18.91 -26.64
N GLU A 388 -24.84 -18.27 -25.61
CA GLU A 388 -26.00 -17.36 -25.72
C GLU A 388 -25.68 -16.18 -26.66
N ARG A 389 -24.50 -15.57 -26.53
CA ARG A 389 -24.01 -14.52 -27.43
C ARG A 389 -23.88 -14.98 -28.88
N ALA A 390 -23.58 -16.25 -29.10
CA ALA A 390 -23.50 -16.86 -30.43
C ALA A 390 -24.88 -17.27 -31.00
N GLY A 391 -25.98 -17.01 -30.28
CA GLY A 391 -27.33 -17.35 -30.73
C GLY A 391 -27.80 -18.74 -30.30
N GLY A 392 -27.20 -19.32 -29.25
CA GLY A 392 -27.60 -20.60 -28.66
C GLY A 392 -26.75 -21.81 -29.05
N GLU A 393 -25.82 -21.65 -30.00
CA GLU A 393 -24.87 -22.70 -30.42
C GLU A 393 -23.52 -22.07 -30.77
N ALA A 394 -22.41 -22.66 -30.32
CA ALA A 394 -21.06 -22.12 -30.57
C ALA A 394 -20.02 -23.21 -30.84
N SER A 395 -18.98 -22.87 -31.62
CA SER A 395 -17.82 -23.74 -31.77
C SER A 395 -16.97 -23.74 -30.49
N VAL A 396 -16.52 -24.92 -30.04
CA VAL A 396 -15.66 -25.05 -28.85
C VAL A 396 -14.37 -24.25 -29.01
N ASN A 397 -13.82 -24.18 -30.23
CA ASN A 397 -12.60 -23.41 -30.49
C ASN A 397 -12.83 -21.90 -30.34
N SER A 398 -13.98 -21.40 -30.79
CA SER A 398 -14.36 -19.99 -30.62
C SER A 398 -14.56 -19.65 -29.14
N VAL A 399 -15.26 -20.52 -28.40
CA VAL A 399 -15.47 -20.38 -26.96
C VAL A 399 -14.13 -20.37 -26.21
N VAL A 400 -13.24 -21.32 -26.51
CA VAL A 400 -11.88 -21.36 -25.96
C VAL A 400 -11.15 -20.06 -26.25
N ALA A 401 -11.07 -19.64 -27.50
CA ALA A 401 -10.33 -18.44 -27.90
C ALA A 401 -10.85 -17.19 -27.19
N ASN A 402 -12.18 -17.01 -27.10
CA ASN A 402 -12.80 -15.86 -26.43
C ASN A 402 -12.50 -15.84 -24.93
N LEU A 403 -12.67 -16.99 -24.26
CA LEU A 403 -12.46 -17.11 -22.82
C LEU A 403 -11.00 -16.93 -22.42
N THR A 404 -10.06 -17.57 -23.13
CA THR A 404 -8.62 -17.45 -22.82
C THR A 404 -8.05 -16.07 -23.16
N THR A 405 -8.73 -15.30 -24.02
CA THR A 405 -8.35 -13.91 -24.33
C THR A 405 -8.83 -12.94 -23.26
N ARG A 406 -10.01 -13.19 -22.67
CA ARG A 406 -10.64 -12.28 -21.69
C ARG A 406 -10.31 -12.60 -20.24
N TYR A 407 -10.00 -13.85 -19.93
CA TYR A 407 -9.82 -14.33 -18.56
C TYR A 407 -8.55 -15.18 -18.43
N GLU A 408 -7.94 -15.16 -17.24
CA GLU A 408 -6.80 -16.00 -16.86
C GLU A 408 -7.22 -17.48 -16.63
N VAL A 409 -7.74 -18.12 -17.70
CA VAL A 409 -8.17 -19.53 -17.73
C VAL A 409 -7.39 -20.33 -18.77
N SER A 410 -7.14 -21.61 -18.51
CA SER A 410 -6.43 -22.48 -19.46
C SER A 410 -7.37 -23.08 -20.51
N GLU A 411 -6.88 -23.23 -21.74
CA GLU A 411 -7.61 -23.92 -22.81
C GLU A 411 -8.06 -25.32 -22.39
N SER A 412 -7.19 -26.07 -21.71
CA SER A 412 -7.52 -27.41 -21.21
C SER A 412 -8.72 -27.40 -20.26
N SER A 413 -8.82 -26.40 -19.39
CA SER A 413 -9.95 -26.27 -18.48
C SER A 413 -11.21 -25.91 -19.24
N VAL A 414 -11.18 -24.93 -20.13
CA VAL A 414 -12.36 -24.55 -20.93
C VAL A 414 -12.88 -25.74 -21.73
N ARG A 415 -12.00 -26.51 -22.39
CA ARG A 415 -12.39 -27.73 -23.12
C ARG A 415 -12.95 -28.81 -22.21
N ALA A 416 -12.40 -28.98 -21.01
CA ALA A 416 -12.90 -29.95 -20.04
C ALA A 416 -14.33 -29.60 -19.59
N TYR A 417 -14.59 -28.33 -19.27
CA TYR A 417 -15.93 -27.85 -18.91
C TYR A 417 -16.91 -27.92 -20.09
N ALA A 418 -16.49 -27.51 -21.29
CA ALA A 418 -17.31 -27.55 -22.51
C ALA A 418 -17.67 -28.97 -22.96
N GLY A 419 -16.82 -29.95 -22.67
CA GLY A 419 -17.10 -31.37 -22.88
C GLY A 419 -17.76 -32.06 -21.69
N GLY A 420 -18.03 -31.30 -20.63
CA GLY A 420 -18.62 -31.76 -19.39
C GLY A 420 -20.16 -31.70 -19.43
N PRO A 421 -20.79 -32.14 -18.34
CA PRO A 421 -22.25 -32.17 -18.22
C PRO A 421 -22.89 -30.78 -18.30
N GLY A 422 -24.08 -30.71 -18.92
CA GLY A 422 -24.81 -29.45 -19.15
C GLY A 422 -24.55 -28.80 -20.51
N PHE A 423 -23.68 -29.37 -21.33
CA PHE A 423 -23.50 -29.01 -22.73
C PHE A 423 -23.67 -30.26 -23.60
N GLU A 424 -24.35 -30.10 -24.72
CA GLU A 424 -24.54 -31.18 -25.68
C GLU A 424 -23.86 -30.85 -27.01
N ARG A 425 -23.40 -31.89 -27.71
CA ARG A 425 -22.73 -31.76 -29.00
C ARG A 425 -23.75 -31.87 -30.11
N THR A 426 -23.93 -30.78 -30.83
CA THR A 426 -24.80 -30.71 -32.02
C THR A 426 -24.08 -31.25 -33.25
N GLN A 427 -22.84 -30.82 -33.47
CA GLN A 427 -22.00 -31.16 -34.61
C GLN A 427 -20.52 -31.29 -34.19
N ARG A 428 -19.65 -31.71 -35.11
CA ARG A 428 -18.23 -31.90 -34.81
C ARG A 428 -17.58 -30.59 -34.36
N GLY A 429 -17.29 -30.49 -33.07
CA GLY A 429 -16.65 -29.32 -32.47
C GLY A 429 -17.60 -28.18 -32.09
N TRP A 430 -18.92 -28.40 -32.15
CA TRP A 430 -19.95 -27.43 -31.77
C TRP A 430 -20.72 -27.90 -30.53
N ILE A 431 -21.14 -26.94 -29.71
CA ILE A 431 -21.85 -27.17 -28.45
C ILE A 431 -23.04 -26.22 -28.31
N ARG A 432 -24.09 -26.69 -27.66
CA ARG A 432 -25.20 -25.88 -27.12
C ARG A 432 -25.42 -26.21 -25.64
N VAL A 433 -26.14 -25.35 -24.92
CA VAL A 433 -26.57 -25.65 -23.54
C VAL A 433 -27.58 -26.80 -23.61
N ALA A 434 -27.35 -27.86 -22.83
CA ALA A 434 -28.21 -29.02 -22.83
C ALA A 434 -29.58 -28.70 -22.21
N ASP A 435 -30.65 -29.20 -22.82
CA ASP A 435 -32.01 -29.08 -22.28
C ASP A 435 -32.17 -29.97 -21.02
N PRO A 436 -32.47 -29.38 -19.84
CA PRO A 436 -32.62 -30.14 -18.61
C PRO A 436 -33.82 -31.12 -18.65
N GLU A 437 -34.84 -30.89 -19.47
CA GLU A 437 -36.03 -31.76 -19.57
C GLU A 437 -35.78 -33.02 -20.43
N GLN A 438 -34.77 -32.99 -21.31
CA GLN A 438 -34.39 -34.11 -22.19
C GLN A 438 -33.08 -34.79 -21.75
N ALA A 439 -32.54 -34.40 -20.59
CA ALA A 439 -31.28 -34.95 -20.08
C ALA A 439 -31.44 -36.43 -19.70
N GLU A 440 -30.92 -37.33 -20.53
CA GLU A 440 -30.77 -38.75 -20.18
C GLU A 440 -29.98 -38.91 -18.87
N ALA A 441 -30.29 -39.96 -18.11
CA ALA A 441 -29.55 -40.30 -16.89
C ALA A 441 -28.03 -40.38 -17.18
N TYR A 442 -27.23 -39.62 -16.43
CA TYR A 442 -25.79 -39.54 -16.64
C TYR A 442 -25.13 -40.93 -16.55
N SER A 443 -24.54 -41.39 -17.66
CA SER A 443 -23.78 -42.63 -17.72
C SER A 443 -22.27 -42.35 -17.82
N PRO A 444 -21.45 -42.73 -16.84
CA PRO A 444 -20.02 -42.48 -16.87
C PRO A 444 -19.34 -43.31 -17.97
N ARG A 445 -18.30 -42.74 -18.62
CA ARG A 445 -17.51 -43.47 -19.64
C ARG A 445 -16.89 -44.78 -19.13
N ARG A 446 -16.61 -44.86 -17.84
CA ARG A 446 -16.09 -46.03 -17.13
C ARG A 446 -16.94 -46.23 -15.90
N ASP A 447 -17.48 -47.44 -15.74
CA ASP A 447 -18.18 -47.81 -14.52
C ASP A 447 -17.20 -47.96 -13.35
N VAL A 448 -17.73 -48.26 -12.15
CA VAL A 448 -16.91 -48.44 -10.95
C VAL A 448 -15.91 -49.61 -11.06
N SER A 449 -16.22 -50.63 -11.86
CA SER A 449 -15.33 -51.77 -12.10
C SER A 449 -14.15 -51.44 -13.01
N MET A 450 -14.26 -50.37 -13.79
CA MET A 450 -13.18 -49.80 -14.60
C MET A 450 -12.53 -48.56 -13.97
N THR A 451 -12.87 -48.27 -12.71
CA THR A 451 -12.38 -47.11 -11.97
C THR A 451 -11.20 -47.48 -11.07
N ARG A 452 -10.05 -46.82 -11.26
CA ARG A 452 -8.86 -47.01 -10.41
C ARG A 452 -9.18 -46.84 -8.93
N ARG A 453 -8.48 -47.59 -8.09
CA ARG A 453 -8.59 -47.57 -6.61
C ARG A 453 -9.98 -47.90 -6.06
N SER A 454 -10.92 -48.31 -6.91
CA SER A 454 -12.22 -48.80 -6.47
C SER A 454 -12.22 -50.32 -6.48
N PHE A 455 -12.47 -50.94 -5.33
CA PHE A 455 -12.35 -52.38 -5.13
C PHE A 455 -13.65 -52.98 -4.58
N ARG A 456 -14.10 -54.05 -5.21
CA ARG A 456 -15.30 -54.79 -4.81
C ARG A 456 -15.04 -55.60 -3.55
N SER A 457 -15.88 -55.48 -2.54
CA SER A 457 -15.83 -56.27 -1.31
C SER A 457 -16.66 -57.56 -1.46
N ARG A 458 -16.53 -58.50 -0.52
CA ARG A 458 -17.23 -59.81 -0.57
C ARG A 458 -18.76 -59.67 -0.55
N ASP A 459 -19.25 -58.62 0.07
CA ASP A 459 -20.66 -58.18 0.09
C ASP A 459 -21.12 -57.55 -1.23
N GLY A 460 -20.25 -57.48 -2.25
CA GLY A 460 -20.57 -56.91 -3.56
C GLY A 460 -20.45 -55.40 -3.65
N ARG A 461 -20.28 -54.69 -2.53
CA ARG A 461 -20.11 -53.22 -2.49
C ARG A 461 -18.76 -52.81 -3.02
N TRP A 462 -18.70 -51.70 -3.75
CA TRP A 462 -17.44 -51.12 -4.18
C TRP A 462 -16.95 -50.10 -3.17
N TRP A 463 -15.66 -50.17 -2.85
CA TRP A 463 -14.99 -49.28 -1.90
C TRP A 463 -13.90 -48.50 -2.61
N HIS A 464 -13.86 -47.18 -2.44
CA HIS A 464 -12.82 -46.34 -3.03
C HIS A 464 -11.69 -46.09 -2.04
N ARG A 465 -10.45 -46.37 -2.44
CA ARG A 465 -9.24 -46.14 -1.63
C ARG A 465 -8.73 -44.71 -1.82
N VAL A 466 -8.61 -43.99 -0.71
CA VAL A 466 -7.95 -42.69 -0.62
C VAL A 466 -6.65 -42.86 0.15
N ASP A 467 -5.53 -42.50 -0.47
CA ASP A 467 -4.22 -42.48 0.19
C ASP A 467 -4.08 -41.17 0.99
N VAL A 468 -3.81 -41.26 2.29
CA VAL A 468 -3.78 -40.11 3.20
C VAL A 468 -2.51 -39.27 2.95
N ASN A 469 -2.69 -37.95 2.88
CA ASN A 469 -1.63 -36.99 2.60
C ASN A 469 -1.81 -35.71 3.45
N ALA A 470 -0.85 -34.80 3.37
CA ALA A 470 -0.86 -33.55 4.13
C ALA A 470 -2.11 -32.67 3.91
N GLU A 471 -2.71 -32.69 2.71
CA GLU A 471 -3.89 -31.89 2.38
C GLU A 471 -5.15 -32.43 3.07
N HIS A 472 -5.30 -33.75 3.11
CA HIS A 472 -6.38 -34.41 3.84
C HIS A 472 -6.31 -34.09 5.34
N LEU A 473 -5.12 -34.16 5.92
CA LEU A 473 -4.89 -33.86 7.35
C LEU A 473 -5.12 -32.38 7.70
N ARG A 474 -4.88 -31.46 6.77
CA ARG A 474 -5.25 -30.03 6.94
C ARG A 474 -6.74 -29.76 6.78
N GLY A 475 -7.49 -30.68 6.17
CA GLY A 475 -8.94 -30.58 5.98
C GLY A 475 -9.37 -30.06 4.61
N SER A 476 -8.57 -30.31 3.58
CA SER A 476 -8.98 -30.02 2.19
C SER A 476 -9.94 -31.10 1.67
N GLY A 477 -10.89 -30.71 0.83
CA GLY A 477 -11.71 -31.66 0.09
C GLY A 477 -10.89 -32.45 -0.94
N SER A 478 -11.41 -33.60 -1.39
CA SER A 478 -10.70 -34.55 -2.25
C SER A 478 -11.47 -34.84 -3.54
N PRO A 479 -10.80 -34.94 -4.70
CA PRO A 479 -11.48 -35.36 -5.94
C PRO A 479 -11.92 -36.83 -5.84
N LEU A 480 -13.11 -37.13 -6.37
CA LEU A 480 -13.63 -38.49 -6.49
C LEU A 480 -13.76 -38.91 -7.96
N PRO A 481 -13.45 -40.17 -8.32
CA PRO A 481 -13.63 -40.63 -9.69
C PRO A 481 -15.10 -40.65 -10.10
N THR A 482 -15.38 -40.25 -11.34
CA THR A 482 -16.75 -40.20 -11.90
C THR A 482 -17.45 -41.56 -11.87
N GLY A 483 -16.74 -42.66 -12.16
CA GLY A 483 -17.34 -44.00 -12.15
C GLY A 483 -17.74 -44.46 -10.75
N PHE A 484 -17.00 -44.04 -9.72
CA PHE A 484 -17.36 -44.31 -8.33
C PHE A 484 -18.53 -43.42 -7.87
N ALA A 485 -18.49 -42.12 -8.15
CA ALA A 485 -19.58 -41.21 -7.80
C ALA A 485 -20.91 -41.61 -8.48
N ALA A 486 -20.86 -42.00 -9.76
CA ALA A 486 -22.05 -42.51 -10.46
C ALA A 486 -22.56 -43.83 -9.87
N HIS A 487 -21.67 -44.70 -9.37
CA HIS A 487 -22.07 -45.91 -8.65
C HIS A 487 -22.78 -45.61 -7.32
N LEU A 488 -22.48 -44.47 -6.68
CA LEU A 488 -23.23 -43.97 -5.52
C LEU A 488 -24.58 -43.33 -5.91
N GLY A 489 -25.00 -43.43 -7.17
CA GLY A 489 -26.23 -42.83 -7.69
C GLY A 489 -26.13 -41.33 -7.95
N MET A 490 -24.92 -40.74 -7.90
CA MET A 490 -24.75 -39.32 -8.17
C MET A 490 -24.71 -39.03 -9.67
N ALA A 491 -25.23 -37.87 -10.02
CA ALA A 491 -25.12 -37.28 -11.34
C ALA A 491 -24.54 -35.85 -11.23
N PRO A 492 -24.02 -35.28 -12.32
CA PRO A 492 -23.62 -33.88 -12.38
C PRO A 492 -24.76 -32.93 -11.97
N GLY A 493 -24.42 -31.88 -11.21
CA GLY A 493 -25.37 -31.02 -10.50
C GLY A 493 -25.86 -31.59 -9.16
N GLY A 494 -25.63 -32.87 -8.90
CA GLY A 494 -26.04 -33.54 -7.67
C GLY A 494 -25.12 -33.28 -6.49
N SER A 495 -25.72 -33.33 -5.30
CA SER A 495 -25.01 -33.36 -4.02
C SER A 495 -25.56 -34.49 -3.17
N LEU A 496 -24.66 -35.21 -2.50
CA LEU A 496 -24.96 -36.29 -1.57
C LEU A 496 -24.32 -35.93 -0.24
N THR A 497 -25.15 -35.62 0.75
CA THR A 497 -24.68 -35.45 2.14
C THR A 497 -24.66 -36.81 2.81
N THR A 498 -23.51 -37.19 3.33
CA THR A 498 -23.32 -38.46 4.03
C THR A 498 -22.99 -38.20 5.49
N SER A 499 -23.55 -39.00 6.38
CA SER A 499 -23.30 -38.87 7.82
C SER A 499 -22.12 -39.75 8.26
N THR A 500 -21.32 -39.25 9.18
CA THR A 500 -20.33 -40.04 9.94
C THR A 500 -20.47 -39.75 11.43
N PRO A 501 -19.95 -40.61 12.33
CA PRO A 501 -19.89 -40.30 13.76
C PRO A 501 -19.18 -38.98 14.09
N SER A 502 -18.24 -38.56 13.24
CA SER A 502 -17.40 -37.37 13.40
C SER A 502 -17.94 -36.13 12.66
N GLY A 503 -19.12 -36.23 12.04
CA GLY A 503 -19.79 -35.14 11.32
C GLY A 503 -20.15 -35.47 9.88
N ASP A 504 -20.91 -34.58 9.24
CA ASP A 504 -21.35 -34.79 7.86
C ASP A 504 -20.23 -34.53 6.84
N VAL A 505 -20.15 -35.40 5.83
CA VAL A 505 -19.26 -35.25 4.68
C VAL A 505 -20.14 -35.08 3.44
N VAL A 506 -20.00 -33.94 2.77
CA VAL A 506 -20.75 -33.63 1.54
C VAL A 506 -19.94 -34.07 0.33
N ILE A 507 -20.54 -34.87 -0.55
CA ILE A 507 -20.01 -35.16 -1.88
C ILE A 507 -20.80 -34.31 -2.87
N SER A 508 -20.13 -33.48 -3.67
CA SER A 508 -20.76 -32.59 -4.66
C SER A 508 -20.19 -32.84 -6.05
N TRP A 509 -21.04 -32.75 -7.06
CA TRP A 509 -20.65 -32.96 -8.46
C TRP A 509 -21.00 -31.73 -9.29
N HIS A 510 -20.04 -30.83 -9.46
CA HIS A 510 -20.20 -29.69 -10.38
C HIS A 510 -19.66 -30.08 -11.77
N ASN A 511 -18.37 -29.86 -12.02
CA ASN A 511 -17.70 -30.35 -13.23
C ASN A 511 -17.07 -31.74 -13.03
N GLN A 512 -16.59 -32.00 -11.82
CA GLN A 512 -16.10 -33.30 -11.37
C GLN A 512 -16.64 -33.61 -9.97
N PRO A 513 -16.80 -34.88 -9.58
CA PRO A 513 -17.18 -35.22 -8.23
C PRO A 513 -16.06 -34.86 -7.26
N THR A 514 -16.43 -34.25 -6.14
CA THR A 514 -15.54 -33.87 -5.06
C THR A 514 -16.18 -34.23 -3.73
N MET A 515 -15.39 -34.76 -2.82
CA MET A 515 -15.77 -35.05 -1.45
C MET A 515 -15.26 -33.93 -0.54
N GLY A 516 -16.07 -33.53 0.42
CA GLY A 516 -15.69 -32.59 1.47
C GLY A 516 -14.55 -33.10 2.35
N SER A 517 -14.16 -32.29 3.33
CA SER A 517 -13.10 -32.65 4.26
C SER A 517 -13.43 -33.95 5.02
N ILE A 518 -12.51 -34.92 4.97
CA ILE A 518 -12.56 -36.14 5.79
C ILE A 518 -11.65 -36.06 7.01
N ARG A 519 -11.16 -34.86 7.37
CA ARG A 519 -10.20 -34.68 8.47
C ARG A 519 -10.73 -35.20 9.81
N ALA A 520 -12.00 -34.97 10.10
CA ALA A 520 -12.62 -35.45 11.34
C ALA A 520 -12.62 -36.99 11.39
N VAL A 521 -12.96 -37.64 10.29
CA VAL A 521 -12.91 -39.11 10.16
C VAL A 521 -11.48 -39.64 10.31
N LEU A 522 -10.49 -38.97 9.71
CA LEU A 522 -9.08 -39.36 9.83
C LEU A 522 -8.55 -39.19 11.27
N ALA A 523 -9.05 -38.19 12.00
CA ALA A 523 -8.67 -37.96 13.40
C ALA A 523 -9.14 -39.10 14.31
N ASP A 524 -10.33 -39.68 14.07
CA ASP A 524 -10.84 -40.81 14.86
C ASP A 524 -9.94 -42.06 14.76
N TYR A 525 -9.26 -42.23 13.63
CA TYR A 525 -8.30 -43.31 13.40
C TYR A 525 -6.86 -42.94 13.78
N ASN A 526 -6.62 -41.70 14.21
CA ASN A 526 -5.28 -41.15 14.45
C ASN A 526 -4.34 -41.36 13.23
N ALA A 527 -4.89 -41.14 12.03
CA ALA A 527 -4.23 -41.42 10.76
C ALA A 527 -3.06 -40.47 10.49
N SER A 528 -2.07 -40.98 9.78
CA SER A 528 -0.82 -40.33 9.36
C SER A 528 -0.66 -40.35 7.83
N GLU A 529 0.28 -39.57 7.31
CA GLU A 529 0.61 -39.62 5.88
C GLU A 529 1.13 -41.01 5.48
N GLY A 530 0.65 -41.52 4.35
CA GLY A 530 0.99 -42.86 3.87
C GLY A 530 0.02 -43.96 4.29
N ASP A 531 -0.89 -43.70 5.24
CA ASP A 531 -2.02 -44.57 5.51
C ASP A 531 -3.04 -44.53 4.36
N ALA A 532 -3.99 -45.46 4.36
CA ALA A 532 -5.10 -45.48 3.42
C ALA A 532 -6.43 -45.58 4.15
N ILE A 533 -7.46 -44.96 3.57
CA ILE A 533 -8.84 -45.12 4.01
C ILE A 533 -9.70 -45.56 2.83
N PHE A 534 -10.50 -46.60 3.03
CA PHE A 534 -11.47 -47.08 2.05
C PHE A 534 -12.84 -46.54 2.42
N LEU A 535 -13.55 -46.01 1.43
CA LEU A 535 -14.81 -45.29 1.61
C LEU A 535 -15.90 -45.91 0.74
N THR A 536 -17.12 -46.01 1.27
CA THR A 536 -18.35 -46.26 0.52
C THR A 536 -19.52 -45.62 1.24
N VAL A 537 -20.64 -45.42 0.54
CA VAL A 537 -21.89 -44.96 1.16
C VAL A 537 -22.81 -46.16 1.37
N SER A 538 -23.49 -46.22 2.52
CA SER A 538 -24.53 -47.20 2.78
C SER A 538 -25.84 -46.81 2.09
N ASP A 539 -26.77 -47.74 1.96
CA ASP A 539 -28.11 -47.45 1.40
C ASP A 539 -28.90 -46.45 2.27
N GLY A 540 -28.51 -46.29 3.54
CA GLY A 540 -29.06 -45.32 4.48
C GLY A 540 -28.37 -43.95 4.47
N GLY A 541 -27.40 -43.73 3.57
CA GLY A 541 -26.69 -42.44 3.44
C GLY A 541 -25.51 -42.25 4.40
N GLU A 542 -25.11 -43.28 5.15
CA GLU A 542 -23.94 -43.21 6.03
C GLU A 542 -22.65 -43.44 5.23
N LEU A 543 -21.60 -42.64 5.51
CA LEU A 543 -20.28 -42.87 4.95
C LEU A 543 -19.56 -43.94 5.76
N LEU A 544 -19.50 -45.14 5.20
CA LEU A 544 -18.78 -46.27 5.77
C LEU A 544 -17.29 -46.15 5.45
N THR A 545 -16.47 -46.32 6.48
CA THR A 545 -15.02 -46.20 6.36
C THR A 545 -14.30 -47.45 6.86
N ARG A 546 -13.18 -47.78 6.21
CA ARG A 546 -12.24 -48.81 6.67
C ARG A 546 -10.84 -48.24 6.61
N TYR A 547 -10.23 -48.10 7.77
CA TYR A 547 -8.86 -47.63 7.91
C TYR A 547 -7.85 -48.75 7.65
N LEU A 548 -6.78 -48.41 6.94
CA LEU A 548 -5.66 -49.30 6.65
C LEU A 548 -4.35 -48.54 6.92
N PRO A 549 -3.57 -48.93 7.96
CA PRO A 549 -2.29 -48.29 8.22
C PRO A 549 -1.29 -48.55 7.08
N GLN A 550 -0.27 -47.70 7.01
CA GLN A 550 0.83 -47.85 6.08
C GLN A 550 1.44 -49.26 6.18
N ALA A 551 1.72 -49.85 5.02
CA ALA A 551 2.28 -51.18 4.96
C ALA A 551 3.67 -51.23 5.64
N ALA A 552 3.97 -52.31 6.36
CA ALA A 552 5.26 -52.51 6.99
C ALA A 552 6.40 -52.54 5.93
N ALA A 553 7.54 -51.96 6.29
CA ALA A 553 8.72 -51.99 5.44
C ALA A 553 9.15 -53.43 5.13
N GLY A 554 9.50 -53.70 3.87
CA GLY A 554 9.99 -55.02 3.44
C GLY A 554 8.91 -56.07 3.18
N LEU A 555 7.63 -55.68 3.12
CA LEU A 555 6.56 -56.57 2.64
C LEU A 555 6.91 -57.12 1.23
N PRO A 556 6.74 -58.43 0.98
CA PRO A 556 6.93 -59.00 -0.35
C PRO A 556 6.03 -58.29 -1.37
N PRO A 557 6.46 -58.15 -2.65
CA PRO A 557 5.70 -57.40 -3.65
C PRO A 557 4.23 -57.84 -3.78
N ILE A 558 3.97 -59.15 -3.82
CA ILE A 558 2.59 -59.67 -3.92
C ILE A 558 1.73 -59.29 -2.71
N ASN A 559 2.30 -59.24 -1.51
CA ASN A 559 1.61 -58.80 -0.30
C ASN A 559 1.39 -57.29 -0.29
N MET A 560 2.31 -56.51 -0.87
CA MET A 560 2.09 -55.08 -1.07
C MET A 560 0.93 -54.83 -2.04
N ALA A 561 0.83 -55.57 -3.14
CA ALA A 561 -0.30 -55.51 -4.05
C ALA A 561 -1.64 -55.85 -3.35
N LEU A 562 -1.65 -56.88 -2.50
CA LEU A 562 -2.81 -57.23 -1.68
C LEU A 562 -3.16 -56.15 -0.64
N HIS A 563 -2.15 -55.56 0.00
CA HIS A 563 -2.34 -54.46 0.96
C HIS A 563 -3.03 -53.28 0.29
N LEU A 564 -2.60 -52.90 -0.92
CA LEU A 564 -3.16 -51.79 -1.69
C LEU A 564 -4.63 -51.97 -2.12
N ILE A 565 -5.16 -53.20 -2.10
CA ILE A 565 -6.59 -53.49 -2.33
C ILE A 565 -7.38 -53.71 -1.02
N GLY A 566 -6.74 -53.49 0.14
CA GLY A 566 -7.34 -53.63 1.46
C GLY A 566 -7.35 -55.07 2.00
N TYR A 567 -6.43 -55.93 1.53
CA TYR A 567 -6.30 -57.31 1.99
C TYR A 567 -4.97 -57.52 2.72
N THR A 568 -5.02 -57.74 4.04
CA THR A 568 -3.83 -57.83 4.91
C THR A 568 -3.53 -59.24 5.41
N ALA A 569 -4.41 -60.21 5.15
CA ALA A 569 -4.19 -61.58 5.59
C ALA A 569 -3.10 -62.27 4.75
N PRO A 570 -2.34 -63.21 5.35
CA PRO A 570 -1.37 -64.00 4.60
C PRO A 570 -2.09 -64.88 3.57
N VAL A 571 -1.47 -65.06 2.41
CA VAL A 571 -1.92 -65.93 1.33
C VAL A 571 -0.94 -67.08 1.15
N ALA A 572 -1.45 -68.26 0.78
CA ALA A 572 -0.63 -69.47 0.65
C ALA A 572 0.16 -69.54 -0.66
N SER A 573 -0.24 -68.76 -1.68
CA SER A 573 0.42 -68.75 -3.00
C SER A 573 0.16 -67.47 -3.79
N GLU A 574 1.00 -67.20 -4.80
CA GLU A 574 0.79 -66.10 -5.76
C GLU A 574 -0.51 -66.29 -6.57
N ALA A 575 -0.86 -67.53 -6.91
CA ALA A 575 -2.12 -67.84 -7.60
C ALA A 575 -3.35 -67.45 -6.75
N GLU A 576 -3.29 -67.66 -5.43
CA GLU A 576 -4.34 -67.20 -4.53
C GLU A 576 -4.43 -65.67 -4.48
N ALA A 577 -3.29 -64.98 -4.40
CA ALA A 577 -3.25 -63.53 -4.41
C ALA A 577 -3.86 -62.94 -5.69
N LEU A 578 -3.49 -63.47 -6.86
CA LEU A 578 -4.01 -63.00 -8.15
C LEU A 578 -5.52 -63.22 -8.28
N ARG A 579 -6.04 -64.35 -7.79
CA ARG A 579 -7.50 -64.58 -7.73
C ARG A 579 -8.20 -63.55 -6.85
N LEU A 580 -7.64 -63.24 -5.68
CA LEU A 580 -8.18 -62.22 -4.78
C LEU A 580 -8.18 -60.85 -5.44
N ILE A 581 -7.06 -60.45 -6.04
CA ILE A 581 -6.93 -59.17 -6.76
C ILE A 581 -7.95 -59.11 -7.90
N GLY A 582 -8.05 -60.17 -8.72
CA GLY A 582 -9.01 -60.29 -9.82
C GLY A 582 -10.44 -60.08 -9.35
N GLY A 583 -10.87 -60.77 -8.30
CA GLY A 583 -12.20 -60.60 -7.71
C GLY A 583 -12.46 -59.18 -7.20
N ARG A 584 -11.46 -58.54 -6.56
CA ARG A 584 -11.55 -57.16 -6.10
C ARG A 584 -11.67 -56.14 -7.24
N VAL A 585 -11.15 -56.43 -8.43
CA VAL A 585 -11.28 -55.57 -9.62
C VAL A 585 -12.43 -56.00 -10.56
N GLY A 586 -13.32 -56.87 -10.08
CA GLY A 586 -14.54 -57.25 -10.78
C GLY A 586 -14.33 -58.25 -11.92
N LEU A 587 -13.27 -59.05 -11.90
CA LEU A 587 -13.11 -60.20 -12.79
C LEU A 587 -13.85 -61.43 -12.23
N PRO A 588 -14.32 -62.35 -13.11
CA PRO A 588 -14.92 -63.60 -12.69
C PRO A 588 -13.91 -64.52 -12.00
N GLU A 589 -14.39 -65.49 -11.22
CA GLU A 589 -13.54 -66.53 -10.65
C GLU A 589 -12.85 -67.34 -11.77
N GLY A 590 -11.56 -67.62 -11.60
CA GLY A 590 -10.76 -68.34 -12.59
C GLY A 590 -10.03 -67.46 -13.61
N ALA A 591 -10.12 -66.12 -13.52
CA ALA A 591 -9.34 -65.22 -14.35
C ALA A 591 -7.83 -65.51 -14.26
N SER A 592 -7.19 -65.57 -15.42
CA SER A 592 -5.76 -65.79 -15.58
C SER A 592 -4.93 -64.59 -15.12
N ARG A 593 -3.63 -64.81 -14.87
CA ARG A 593 -2.68 -63.74 -14.51
C ARG A 593 -2.70 -62.59 -15.52
N GLU A 594 -2.72 -62.90 -16.81
CA GLU A 594 -2.67 -61.87 -17.86
C GLU A 594 -3.95 -61.03 -17.92
N GLU A 595 -5.11 -61.63 -17.65
CA GLU A 595 -6.39 -60.90 -17.56
C GLU A 595 -6.40 -59.94 -16.36
N VAL A 596 -5.88 -60.35 -15.21
CA VAL A 596 -5.75 -59.49 -14.03
C VAL A 596 -4.81 -58.31 -14.31
N LEU A 597 -3.64 -58.56 -14.89
CA LEU A 597 -2.69 -57.50 -15.25
C LEU A 597 -3.28 -56.54 -16.28
N THR A 598 -3.95 -57.06 -17.31
CA THR A 598 -4.62 -56.24 -18.34
C THR A 598 -5.69 -55.36 -17.73
N ARG A 599 -6.54 -55.92 -16.85
CA ARG A 599 -7.58 -55.16 -16.15
C ARG A 599 -7.00 -54.02 -15.31
N LEU A 600 -5.93 -54.28 -14.57
CA LEU A 600 -5.24 -53.25 -13.78
C LEU A 600 -4.64 -52.14 -14.67
N ARG A 601 -4.07 -52.50 -15.85
CA ARG A 601 -3.55 -51.53 -16.83
C ARG A 601 -4.65 -50.62 -17.37
N GLU A 602 -5.79 -51.20 -17.77
CA GLU A 602 -6.92 -50.45 -18.32
C GLU A 602 -7.55 -49.51 -17.29
N ARG A 603 -7.66 -49.98 -16.04
CA ARG A 603 -8.13 -49.18 -14.90
C ARG A 603 -7.18 -48.05 -14.54
N GLY A 604 -5.87 -48.24 -14.77
CA GLY A 604 -4.81 -47.29 -14.41
C GLY A 604 -4.28 -47.47 -12.99
N ASP A 605 -4.44 -48.67 -12.41
CA ASP A 605 -3.93 -49.05 -11.08
C ASP A 605 -2.42 -49.37 -11.15
N ARG A 606 -1.62 -48.37 -11.56
CA ARG A 606 -0.17 -48.50 -11.79
C ARG A 606 0.61 -48.83 -10.52
N ASP A 607 0.13 -48.34 -9.38
CA ASP A 607 0.71 -48.59 -8.06
C ASP A 607 0.62 -50.07 -7.66
N ILE A 608 -0.45 -50.77 -8.06
CA ILE A 608 -0.58 -52.21 -7.84
C ILE A 608 0.26 -52.98 -8.87
N LEU A 609 0.21 -52.55 -10.14
CA LEU A 609 0.97 -53.20 -11.23
C LEU A 609 2.47 -53.25 -10.94
N ALA A 610 3.04 -52.18 -10.38
CA ALA A 610 4.46 -52.10 -10.06
C ALA A 610 4.98 -53.26 -9.20
N PHE A 611 4.10 -53.87 -8.38
CA PHE A 611 4.46 -55.00 -7.53
C PHE A 611 4.15 -56.38 -8.13
N LEU A 612 3.33 -56.44 -9.18
CA LEU A 612 2.95 -57.69 -9.85
C LEU A 612 3.75 -57.95 -11.13
N ASP A 613 4.17 -56.87 -11.79
CA ASP A 613 4.95 -56.90 -13.03
C ASP A 613 5.95 -55.72 -13.05
N PRO A 614 7.15 -55.89 -12.46
CA PRO A 614 8.13 -54.82 -12.34
C PRO A 614 8.61 -54.26 -13.69
N ALA A 615 8.49 -55.03 -14.77
CA ALA A 615 8.86 -54.61 -16.12
C ALA A 615 7.81 -53.66 -16.76
N ALA A 616 6.59 -53.63 -16.23
CA ALA A 616 5.50 -52.77 -16.72
C ALA A 616 5.48 -51.36 -16.10
N GLY A 617 6.34 -51.08 -15.12
CA GLY A 617 6.38 -49.80 -14.38
C GLY A 617 7.07 -48.63 -15.11
N SER A 618 7.64 -48.84 -16.31
CA SER A 618 8.48 -47.87 -17.01
C SER A 618 7.85 -47.21 -18.26
N ILE A 619 6.51 -47.14 -18.36
CA ILE A 619 5.81 -46.44 -19.46
C ILE A 619 4.83 -45.36 -18.96
#